data_AF-A0A9E3DBF4-F1
#
_entry.id   AF-A0A9E3DBF4-F1
#
_cell.length_a   1.000
_cell.length_b   1.000
_cell.length_c   1.000
_cell.angle_alpha   90.00
_cell.angle_beta   90.00
_cell.angle_gamma   90.00
#
_symmetry.space_group_name_H-M   'P 1'
#
loop_
_entity.id
_entity.type
_entity.pdbx_description
1 polymer ?
#
loop_
_entity_poly.entity_id
_entity_poly.type
_entity_poly.pdbx_seq_one_letter_code
_entity_poly.pdbx_strand_id
1 'polypeptide(L)' 'MQTEKWPTEVWAVEYTTVGDKRIVTVMADKDSALLFASQAHSADPVLLRSHAEFSEAE' A
#
# COMPACT_ATOMS: atom_id res chain seq x y z
N MET A 1 13.31 -10.05 -23.81
CA MET A 1 12.24 -10.36 -22.85
C MET A 1 12.52 -9.57 -21.59
N GLN A 2 11.71 -8.56 -21.29
CA GLN A 2 11.83 -7.79 -20.05
C GLN A 2 11.16 -8.65 -18.98
N THR A 3 11.94 -9.26 -18.09
CA THR A 3 11.37 -9.92 -16.91
C THR A 3 10.81 -8.80 -16.03
N GLU A 4 9.49 -8.66 -16.00
CA GLU A 4 8.82 -7.84 -14.99
C GLU A 4 9.26 -8.36 -13.63
N LYS A 5 10.13 -7.59 -12.96
CA LYS A 5 10.58 -7.94 -11.61
C LYS A 5 9.41 -7.67 -10.68
N TRP A 6 8.86 -8.73 -10.10
CA TRP A 6 7.86 -8.62 -9.04
C TRP A 6 8.42 -7.79 -7.87
N PRO A 7 7.64 -6.88 -7.29
CA PRO A 7 8.09 -6.07 -6.17
C PRO A 7 8.37 -6.97 -4.95
N THR A 8 9.50 -6.79 -4.29
CA THR A 8 9.87 -7.56 -3.07
C THR A 8 9.20 -7.04 -1.80
N GLU A 9 8.62 -5.84 -1.88
CA GLU A 9 7.90 -5.19 -0.79
C GLU A 9 6.56 -4.66 -1.30
N VAL A 10 5.52 -4.83 -0.50
CA VAL A 10 4.20 -4.23 -0.72
C VAL A 10 3.97 -3.15 0.33
N TRP A 11 3.59 -1.97 -0.16
CA TRP A 11 3.27 -0.81 0.66
C TRP A 11 1.77 -0.54 0.57
N ALA A 12 1.15 -0.20 1.68
CA ALA A 12 -0.26 0.19 1.69
C ALA A 12 -0.54 1.25 2.76
N VAL A 13 -1.65 1.96 2.61
CA VAL A 13 -2.17 2.88 3.63
C VAL A 13 -3.56 2.42 4.02
N GLU A 14 -3.76 2.15 5.32
CA GLU A 14 -5.08 1.99 5.91
C GLU A 14 -5.58 3.36 6.40
N TYR A 15 -6.83 3.70 6.09
CA TYR A 15 -7.43 4.96 6.54
C TYR A 15 -8.94 4.86 6.70
N THR A 16 -9.50 5.75 7.51
CA THR A 16 -10.95 5.83 7.75
C THR A 16 -11.58 6.94 6.92
N THR A 17 -12.59 6.62 6.13
CA THR A 17 -13.36 7.62 5.37
C THR A 17 -14.32 8.40 6.27
N VAL A 18 -14.88 9.50 5.75
CA VAL A 18 -15.89 10.34 6.43
C VAL A 18 -17.15 9.54 6.85
N GLY A 19 -17.39 8.36 6.27
CA GLY A 19 -18.48 7.46 6.65
C GLY A 19 -18.07 6.29 7.54
N ASP A 20 -16.99 6.42 8.31
CA ASP A 20 -16.42 5.41 9.22
C ASP A 20 -16.06 4.07 8.57
N LYS A 21 -15.87 4.05 7.24
CA LYS A 21 -15.37 2.88 6.54
C LYS A 21 -13.85 2.87 6.56
N ARG A 22 -13.26 1.75 6.97
CA ARG A 22 -11.83 1.47 6.81
C ARG A 22 -11.53 0.99 5.41
N ILE A 23 -10.55 1.61 4.76
CA ILE A 23 -10.07 1.27 3.42
C ILE A 23 -8.57 1.01 3.49
N VAL A 24 -8.09 0.01 2.76
CA VAL A 24 -6.67 -0.25 2.55
C VAL A 24 -6.36 -0.05 1.07
N THR A 25 -5.44 0.88 0.77
CA THR A 25 -4.99 1.15 -0.60
C THR A 25 -3.54 0.71 -0.75
N VAL A 26 -3.29 -0.23 -1.66
CA VAL A 26 -1.95 -0.72 -2.01
C VAL A 26 -1.28 0.24 -2.99
N MET A 27 0.01 0.50 -2.77
CA MET A 27 0.84 1.44 -3.51
C MET A 27 2.05 0.74 -4.12
N ALA A 28 2.58 1.34 -5.20
CA ALA A 28 3.75 0.82 -5.89
C ALA A 28 5.03 0.86 -5.04
N ASP A 29 5.16 1.87 -4.18
CA ASP A 29 6.35 2.11 -3.37
C ASP A 29 6.04 2.91 -2.09
N LYS A 30 7.07 2.99 -1.24
CA LYS A 30 7.03 3.69 0.05
C LYS A 30 6.73 5.18 -0.09
N ASP A 31 7.32 5.84 -1.09
CA ASP A 31 7.21 7.30 -1.24
C ASP A 31 5.79 7.70 -1.65
N SER A 32 5.17 6.91 -2.53
CA SER A 32 3.76 7.05 -2.91
C SER A 32 2.84 6.84 -1.72
N ALA A 33 3.12 5.84 -0.87
CA ALA A 33 2.34 5.59 0.34
C ALA A 33 2.49 6.71 1.38
N LEU A 34 3.70 7.25 1.57
CA LEU A 34 3.95 8.39 2.46
C LEU A 34 3.26 9.66 1.96
N LEU A 35 3.36 9.93 0.66
CA LEU A 35 2.69 11.09 0.05
C LEU A 35 1.17 10.99 0.24
N PHE A 36 0.58 9.82 -0.03
CA PHE A 36 -0.84 9.58 0.19
C PHE A 36 -1.23 9.79 1.65
N ALA A 37 -0.51 9.17 2.59
CA ALA A 37 -0.79 9.31 4.03
C ALA A 37 -0.71 10.77 4.50
N SER A 38 0.26 11.55 3.98
CA SER A 38 0.39 12.97 4.32
C SER A 38 -0.73 13.87 3.77
N GLN A 39 -1.36 13.45 2.67
CA GLN A 39 -2.44 14.18 2.01
C GLN A 39 -3.83 13.71 2.45
N ALA A 40 -3.92 12.53 3.06
CA ALA A 40 -5.18 11.95 3.48
C ALA A 40 -5.82 12.84 4.57
N HIS A 41 -6.98 13.44 4.26
CA HIS A 41 -7.77 14.21 5.21
C HIS A 41 -8.59 13.33 6.16
N SER A 42 -8.37 12.02 6.11
CA SER A 42 -8.93 11.01 7.01
C SER A 42 -8.26 11.03 8.37
N ALA A 43 -9.02 10.76 9.42
CA ALA A 43 -8.46 10.50 10.73
C ALA A 43 -7.57 9.25 10.68
N ASP A 44 -6.32 9.41 11.09
CA ASP A 44 -5.35 8.35 11.41
C ASP A 44 -4.97 7.39 10.27
N PRO A 45 -4.29 7.86 9.20
CA PRO A 45 -3.70 6.98 8.21
C PRO A 45 -2.57 6.14 8.83
N VAL A 46 -2.62 4.82 8.62
CA VAL A 46 -1.60 3.87 9.08
C VAL A 46 -0.83 3.34 7.88
N LEU A 47 0.51 3.47 7.92
CA LEU A 47 1.39 2.91 6.90
C LEU A 47 1.63 1.43 7.18
N LEU A 48 1.32 0.59 6.19
CA LEU A 48 1.52 -0.85 6.23
C LEU A 48 2.65 -1.23 5.29
N ARG A 49 3.53 -2.12 5.77
CA ARG A 49 4.63 -2.71 4.99
C ARG A 49 4.58 -4.22 5.14
N SER A 50 4.54 -4.93 4.02
CA SER A 50 4.75 -6.38 3.99
C SER A 50 5.92 -6.72 3.09
N HIS A 51 6.72 -7.69 3.51
CA HIS A 51 7.57 -8.42 2.57
C HIS A 51 6.65 -9.22 1.65
N ALA A 52 6.96 -9.26 0.36
CA ALA A 52 6.15 -9.96 -0.63
C ALA A 52 6.98 -11.08 -1.25
N GLU A 53 6.53 -12.31 -1.02
CA GLU A 53 7.07 -13.50 -1.66
C GLU A 53 6.04 -13.99 -2.67
N PHE A 54 6.40 -13.92 -3.94
CA PHE A 54 5.58 -14.43 -5.03
C PHE A 54 6.15 -15.78 -5.46
N SER A 55 5.41 -16.85 -5.20
CA SER A 55 5.66 -18.16 -5.82
C SER A 55 4.84 -18.25 -7.11
N GLU A 56 5.42 -18.84 -8.16
CA GLU A 56 4.60 -19.29 -9.29
C GLU A 56 3.56 -20.28 -8.75
N ALA A 57 2.28 -20.04 -9.05
CA ALA A 57 1.23 -20.98 -8.71
C ALA A 57 1.44 -22.26 -9.55
N GLU A 58 1.47 -23.42 -8.88
CA GLU A 58 1.47 -24.74 -9.54
C GLU A 58 0.24 -24.94 -10.44
#